data_AF-A0A1M6SLS4-F1
#
_entry.id   AF-A0A1M6SLS4-F1
#
_cell.length_a   1.000
_cell.length_b   1.000
_cell.length_c   1.000
_cell.angle_alpha   90.00
_cell.angle_beta   90.00
_cell.angle_gamma   90.00
#
_symmetry.space_group_name_H-M   'P 1'
#
loop_
_entity.id
_entity.type
_entity.pdbx_description
1 polymer ?
#
loop_
_entity_poly.entity_id
_entity_poly.type
_entity_poly.pdbx_seq_one_letter_code
_entity_poly.pdbx_strand_id
1 'polypeptide(L)'
;MASSGIQETVSYWPLGWIYEFAWCLRRGYYAWAEGPETASVVLSAGGVWCVHQGWGGQVMVRRDPVEGPVVALLRPVEAHVEKDEEILRLVLGALAELYEKARGEPVRWGEIQEQSPGRAVRIRIDETVRRSWQQLERQIRAVIQEGRIPEPRADDRCLRCPRQAVCVPFDASSEKEAQEACVQPPVRTARTLYVDEVGAVVRREGRQLLVTVSTNGQRAERLRLPALLIDQLVLVGPVQITTQALRLLLRTNTDIVYLSRSGRFEGRLAPEFHPHVALRLAQYAAYADPEKSLSLARRFVQAKLHGMATLLRRRRRHHARPLLQQVAGQILEDARRLSRAASIDVVMGIEGVATRRYFSVFEALLRRAKEEWPTFSGRKRRPPTDPVNATLSYVYTLLLSNLVTACAVAGLDPYIGFLHAPRYGRPALALDLMEGFRPAVADALVCQLFRQRRLQPTHFEKRPPGVYLNERGRAIVLRAWQQHRQRRVYHPVLHQKLSWVRYFEAEARLLARSLLDEQVDYEPSLLKP
;
A
#
# COMPACT_ATOMS: atom_id res chain seq x y z
N MET A 1 -39.40 22.10 22.91
CA MET A 1 -39.96 21.32 21.78
C MET A 1 -38.82 21.03 20.82
N ALA A 2 -38.32 19.80 20.82
CA ALA A 2 -37.24 19.38 19.93
C ALA A 2 -37.80 19.22 18.51
N SER A 3 -37.28 19.99 17.55
CA SER A 3 -37.64 19.82 16.15
C SER A 3 -37.09 18.48 15.66
N SER A 4 -38.00 17.55 15.38
CA SER A 4 -37.73 16.31 14.66
C SER A 4 -37.25 16.64 13.25
N GLY A 5 -35.93 16.62 13.03
CA GLY A 5 -35.35 16.74 11.70
C GLY A 5 -35.72 15.51 10.88
N ILE A 6 -36.49 15.72 9.80
CA ILE A 6 -36.78 14.67 8.83
C ILE A 6 -35.45 14.25 8.20
N GLN A 7 -35.15 12.96 8.25
CA GLN A 7 -33.92 12.37 7.72
C GLN A 7 -34.28 11.64 6.42
N GLU A 8 -34.12 12.33 5.29
CA GLU A 8 -34.30 11.73 3.97
C GLU A 8 -32.98 11.16 3.44
N THR A 9 -33.06 10.00 2.79
CA THR A 9 -31.91 9.32 2.19
C THR A 9 -31.97 9.49 0.68
N VAL A 10 -30.95 10.15 0.11
CA VAL A 10 -30.84 10.39 -1.33
C VAL A 10 -29.47 9.90 -1.79
N SER A 11 -29.44 9.12 -2.86
CA SER A 11 -28.20 8.65 -3.48
C SER A 11 -27.52 9.83 -4.20
N TYR A 12 -26.27 10.13 -3.84
CA TYR A 12 -25.56 11.28 -4.40
C TYR A 12 -24.05 11.05 -4.52
N TRP A 13 -23.39 11.85 -5.36
CA TRP A 13 -21.93 11.87 -5.47
C TRP A 13 -21.34 12.67 -4.33
N PRO A 14 -20.35 12.17 -3.57
CA PRO A 14 -19.74 12.98 -2.53
C PRO A 14 -19.12 14.24 -3.16
N LEU A 15 -19.40 15.44 -2.61
CA LEU A 15 -19.02 16.71 -3.26
C LEU A 15 -17.53 16.86 -3.52
N GLY A 16 -16.69 16.30 -2.65
CA GLY A 16 -15.24 16.21 -2.87
C GLY A 16 -14.89 15.44 -4.13
N TRP A 17 -15.66 14.41 -4.45
CA TRP A 17 -15.51 13.60 -5.65
C TRP A 17 -16.04 14.31 -6.89
N ILE A 18 -17.13 15.07 -6.78
CA ILE A 18 -17.60 15.92 -7.90
C ILE A 18 -16.53 16.94 -8.26
N TYR A 19 -15.93 17.58 -7.25
CA TYR A 19 -14.81 18.50 -7.44
C TYR A 19 -13.61 17.78 -8.07
N GLU A 20 -13.23 16.61 -7.55
CA GLU A 20 -12.12 15.80 -8.07
C GLU A 20 -12.38 15.31 -9.50
N PHE A 21 -13.57 14.80 -9.83
CA PHE A 21 -13.95 14.34 -11.16
C PHE A 21 -14.08 15.50 -12.14
N ALA A 22 -14.73 16.61 -11.78
CA ALA A 22 -14.82 17.79 -12.64
C ALA A 22 -13.41 18.33 -12.98
N TRP A 23 -12.51 18.27 -12.02
CA TRP A 23 -11.12 18.67 -12.17
C TRP A 23 -10.29 17.65 -12.98
N CYS A 24 -10.58 16.35 -12.83
CA CYS A 24 -9.87 15.23 -13.46
C CYS A 24 -10.38 14.87 -14.88
N LEU A 25 -11.68 14.83 -15.15
CA LEU A 25 -12.29 14.55 -16.47
C LEU A 25 -11.91 15.61 -17.51
N ARG A 26 -11.79 16.87 -17.08
CA ARG A 26 -11.35 17.96 -17.96
C ARG A 26 -9.85 17.93 -18.26
N ARG A 27 -9.08 17.12 -17.52
CA ARG A 27 -7.61 17.01 -17.56
C ARG A 27 -7.08 15.59 -17.86
N GLY A 28 -7.94 14.60 -18.08
CA GLY A 28 -7.55 13.24 -18.47
C GLY A 28 -6.98 12.36 -17.34
N TYR A 29 -7.43 12.53 -16.09
CA TYR A 29 -7.01 11.67 -14.97
C TYR A 29 -8.21 10.95 -14.34
N TYR A 30 -7.99 9.79 -13.73
CA TYR A 30 -9.04 9.04 -13.03
C TYR A 30 -8.49 8.42 -11.74
N ALA A 31 -9.02 8.86 -10.60
CA ALA A 31 -9.03 8.06 -9.37
C ALA A 31 -10.25 7.14 -9.43
N TRP A 32 -10.10 5.89 -9.01
CA TRP A 32 -11.20 4.91 -9.01
C TRP A 32 -12.31 5.39 -8.06
N ALA A 33 -13.52 5.59 -8.59
CA ALA A 33 -14.68 5.94 -7.79
C ALA A 33 -15.62 4.80 -7.55
N GLU A 34 -15.85 4.56 -6.27
CA GLU A 34 -17.06 3.89 -5.81
C GLU A 34 -18.24 4.81 -6.21
N GLY A 35 -19.29 4.23 -6.78
CA GLY A 35 -20.43 4.98 -7.35
C GLY A 35 -21.14 5.89 -6.34
N PRO A 36 -22.29 6.49 -6.71
CA PRO A 36 -23.00 7.40 -5.81
C PRO A 36 -23.40 6.68 -4.51
N GLU A 37 -22.90 7.15 -3.37
CA GLU A 37 -23.19 6.60 -2.04
C GLU A 37 -24.55 7.10 -1.52
N THR A 38 -25.16 6.37 -0.60
CA THR A 38 -26.36 6.83 0.13
C THR A 38 -25.96 7.93 1.12
N ALA A 39 -26.37 9.17 0.86
CA ALA A 39 -26.24 10.24 1.83
C ALA A 39 -27.53 10.47 2.61
N SER A 40 -27.36 10.81 3.88
CA SER A 40 -28.45 11.27 4.73
C SER A 40 -28.39 12.79 4.83
N VAL A 41 -29.48 13.43 4.44
CA VAL A 41 -29.69 14.88 4.60
C VAL A 41 -30.33 15.11 5.96
N VAL A 42 -29.70 15.93 6.81
CA VAL A 42 -30.20 16.30 8.14
C VAL A 42 -30.66 17.76 8.11
N LEU A 43 -31.92 17.99 8.45
CA LEU A 43 -32.51 19.32 8.47
C LEU A 43 -32.32 19.95 9.86
N SER A 44 -31.64 21.09 9.95
CA SER A 44 -31.54 21.87 11.20
C SER A 44 -32.00 23.31 10.99
N ALA A 45 -32.31 24.00 12.10
CA ALA A 45 -32.74 25.41 12.08
C ALA A 45 -31.70 26.38 11.49
N GLY A 46 -30.44 25.94 11.33
CA GLY A 46 -29.34 26.71 10.74
C GLY A 46 -28.99 26.34 9.29
N GLY A 47 -29.75 25.44 8.63
CA GLY A 47 -29.49 25.02 7.24
C GLY A 47 -29.70 23.52 6.98
N VAL A 48 -29.50 23.11 5.73
CA VAL A 48 -29.57 21.69 5.31
C VAL A 48 -28.18 21.06 5.38
N TRP A 49 -27.99 20.05 6.23
CA TRP A 49 -26.72 19.37 6.41
C TRP A 49 -26.66 18.11 5.55
N CYS A 50 -25.72 18.03 4.62
CA CYS A 50 -25.42 16.78 3.91
C CYS A 50 -24.31 16.04 4.66
N VAL A 51 -24.58 14.85 5.19
CA VAL A 51 -23.60 14.07 5.95
C VAL A 51 -23.09 12.90 5.10
N HIS A 52 -21.79 12.90 4.79
CA HIS A 52 -21.07 11.80 4.12
C HIS A 52 -19.85 11.36 4.93
N GLN A 53 -19.51 10.06 4.95
CA GLN A 53 -18.41 9.52 5.78
C GLN A 53 -17.00 9.85 5.26
N GLY A 54 -16.85 10.29 4.01
CA GLY A 54 -15.55 10.51 3.34
C GLY A 54 -15.06 11.96 3.22
N TRP A 55 -15.94 12.95 3.32
CA TRP A 55 -15.59 14.39 3.26
C TRP A 55 -16.69 15.19 3.94
N GLY A 56 -16.34 15.90 5.02
CA GLY A 56 -17.25 16.79 5.74
C GLY A 56 -17.08 18.22 5.22
N GLY A 57 -17.64 18.52 4.05
CA GLY A 57 -17.88 19.90 3.64
C GLY A 57 -19.26 20.33 4.14
N GLN A 58 -19.36 21.48 4.81
CA GLN A 58 -20.67 22.07 5.11
C GLN A 58 -21.31 22.49 3.79
N VAL A 59 -22.43 21.86 3.41
CA VAL A 59 -23.36 22.48 2.47
C VAL A 59 -24.14 23.49 3.29
N MET A 60 -23.83 24.77 3.14
CA MET A 60 -24.61 25.81 3.80
C MET A 60 -25.69 26.27 2.83
N VAL A 61 -26.95 25.94 3.08
CA VAL A 61 -28.05 26.55 2.34
C VAL A 61 -28.58 27.70 3.17
N ARG A 62 -28.38 28.92 2.68
CA ARG A 62 -28.94 30.13 3.28
C ARG A 62 -30.26 30.45 2.58
N ARG A 63 -31.28 30.83 3.33
CA ARG A 63 -32.54 31.33 2.76
C ARG A 63 -32.44 32.84 2.61
N ASP A 64 -32.51 33.31 1.37
CA ASP A 64 -32.65 34.72 1.04
C ASP A 64 -34.15 35.07 1.07
N PRO A 65 -34.57 36.14 1.78
CA PRO A 65 -35.98 36.51 1.89
C PRO A 65 -36.68 36.83 0.57
N VAL A 66 -35.94 37.21 -0.46
CA VAL A 66 -36.46 37.63 -1.77
C VAL A 66 -36.21 36.59 -2.84
N GLU A 67 -35.02 35.97 -2.83
CA GLU A 67 -34.54 35.12 -3.92
C GLU A 67 -34.65 33.61 -3.63
N GLY A 68 -35.11 33.22 -2.44
CA GLY A 68 -35.30 31.82 -2.05
C GLY A 68 -34.02 31.12 -1.58
N PRO A 69 -33.89 29.78 -1.77
CA PRO A 69 -32.74 29.03 -1.29
C PRO A 69 -31.46 29.34 -2.09
N VAL A 70 -30.37 29.60 -1.38
CA VAL A 70 -29.03 29.88 -1.94
C VAL A 70 -28.05 28.84 -1.41
N VAL A 71 -27.45 28.06 -2.30
CA VAL A 71 -26.43 27.05 -1.94
C VAL A 71 -25.06 27.71 -1.81
N ALA A 72 -24.39 27.56 -0.67
CA ALA A 72 -23.08 28.13 -0.42
C ALA A 72 -22.00 27.06 -0.30
N LEU A 73 -20.87 27.33 -0.96
CA LEU A 73 -19.67 26.50 -1.00
C LEU A 73 -18.50 27.29 -0.43
N LEU A 74 -17.79 26.73 0.55
CA LEU A 74 -16.55 27.31 1.05
C LEU A 74 -15.41 26.99 0.08
N ARG A 75 -14.68 28.01 -0.40
CA ARG A 75 -13.56 27.85 -1.33
C ARG A 75 -12.44 27.02 -0.67
N PRO A 76 -11.96 25.93 -1.31
CA PRO A 76 -10.83 25.15 -0.81
C PRO A 76 -9.55 25.99 -0.73
N VAL A 77 -8.69 25.72 0.27
CA VAL A 77 -7.42 26.44 0.54
C VAL A 77 -6.44 26.40 -0.64
N GLU A 78 -6.56 25.41 -1.53
CA GLU A 78 -5.63 25.13 -2.64
C GLU A 78 -6.08 25.69 -4.01
N ALA A 79 -7.21 26.42 -4.07
CA ALA A 79 -7.74 26.97 -5.32
C ALA A 79 -7.12 28.34 -5.62
N HIS A 80 -6.08 28.38 -6.46
CA HIS A 80 -5.27 29.59 -6.72
C HIS A 80 -5.31 30.11 -8.16
N VAL A 81 -6.15 29.56 -9.06
CA VAL A 81 -6.17 29.97 -10.49
C VAL A 81 -7.60 30.26 -10.96
N GLU A 82 -7.80 31.27 -11.84
CA GLU A 82 -9.10 31.60 -12.49
C GLU A 82 -9.86 30.38 -13.07
N LYS A 83 -9.14 29.31 -13.41
CA LYS A 83 -9.71 28.05 -13.94
C LYS A 83 -10.45 27.20 -12.89
N ASP A 84 -10.36 27.51 -11.60
CA ASP A 84 -11.09 26.82 -10.54
C ASP A 84 -12.55 27.32 -10.42
N GLU A 85 -12.89 28.50 -10.95
CA GLU A 85 -14.25 29.04 -10.86
C GLU A 85 -15.29 28.22 -11.63
N GLU A 86 -14.95 27.70 -12.82
CA GLU A 86 -15.87 26.84 -13.60
C GLU A 86 -16.16 25.51 -12.89
N ILE A 87 -15.18 24.99 -12.15
CA ILE A 87 -15.35 23.74 -11.38
C ILE A 87 -16.23 24.00 -10.16
N LEU A 88 -16.01 25.12 -9.47
CA LEU A 88 -16.87 25.54 -8.38
C LEU A 88 -18.31 25.80 -8.87
N ARG A 89 -18.51 26.30 -10.11
CA ARG A 89 -19.83 26.38 -10.76
C ARG A 89 -20.48 25.01 -10.94
N LEU A 90 -19.73 24.00 -11.38
CA LEU A 90 -20.23 22.62 -11.52
C LEU A 90 -20.63 22.02 -10.16
N VAL A 91 -19.82 22.26 -9.11
CA VAL A 91 -20.15 21.82 -7.75
C VAL A 91 -21.40 22.53 -7.23
N LEU A 92 -21.57 23.84 -7.48
CA LEU A 92 -22.80 24.56 -7.15
C LEU A 92 -24.02 24.02 -7.91
N GLY A 93 -23.85 23.64 -9.19
CA GLY A 93 -24.89 22.97 -9.98
C GLY A 93 -25.32 21.63 -9.38
N ALA A 94 -24.34 20.80 -8.98
CA ALA A 94 -24.62 19.54 -8.31
C ALA A 94 -25.32 19.72 -6.95
N LEU A 95 -24.91 20.74 -6.18
CA LEU A 95 -25.53 21.11 -4.92
C LEU A 95 -26.98 21.57 -5.08
N ALA A 96 -27.24 22.40 -6.10
CA ALA A 96 -28.57 22.86 -6.44
C ALA A 96 -29.49 21.69 -6.81
N GLU A 97 -29.03 20.79 -7.67
CA GLU A 97 -29.81 19.61 -8.06
C GLU A 97 -30.09 18.68 -6.86
N LEU A 98 -29.11 18.49 -5.97
CA LEU A 98 -29.29 17.71 -4.74
C LEU A 98 -30.34 18.34 -3.82
N TYR A 99 -30.26 19.64 -3.61
CA TYR A 99 -31.21 20.37 -2.77
C TYR A 99 -32.62 20.33 -3.37
N GLU A 100 -32.74 20.54 -4.66
CA GLU A 100 -34.01 20.47 -5.40
C GLU A 100 -34.64 19.09 -5.31
N LYS A 101 -33.85 18.03 -5.45
CA LYS A 101 -34.33 16.64 -5.28
C LYS A 101 -34.80 16.35 -3.85
N ALA A 102 -34.15 16.95 -2.85
CA ALA A 102 -34.49 16.73 -1.43
C ALA A 102 -35.61 17.64 -0.91
N ARG A 103 -35.85 18.82 -1.50
CA ARG A 103 -36.82 19.81 -0.99
C ARG A 103 -37.94 20.18 -1.97
N GLY A 104 -37.79 19.84 -3.25
CA GLY A 104 -38.71 20.25 -4.30
C GLY A 104 -38.71 21.76 -4.59
N GLU A 105 -37.78 22.53 -4.01
CA GLU A 105 -37.68 23.98 -4.18
C GLU A 105 -36.52 24.35 -5.14
N PRO A 106 -36.75 25.18 -6.18
CA PRO A 106 -35.71 25.53 -7.15
C PRO A 106 -34.65 26.46 -6.55
N VAL A 107 -33.37 26.16 -6.83
CA VAL A 107 -32.21 26.96 -6.42
C VAL A 107 -31.75 27.81 -7.59
N ARG A 108 -31.85 29.13 -7.47
CA ARG A 108 -31.47 30.08 -8.54
C ARG A 108 -30.06 30.63 -8.39
N TRP A 109 -29.51 30.57 -7.17
CA TRP A 109 -28.26 31.22 -6.82
C TRP A 109 -27.36 30.31 -6.01
N GLY A 110 -26.06 30.42 -6.28
CA GLY A 110 -24.99 29.85 -5.48
C GLY A 110 -24.04 30.92 -4.97
N GLU A 111 -23.37 30.67 -3.85
CA GLU A 111 -22.34 31.55 -3.30
C GLU A 111 -21.04 30.78 -3.07
N ILE A 112 -19.91 31.33 -3.50
CA ILE A 112 -18.57 30.85 -3.15
C ILE A 112 -18.02 31.77 -2.07
N GLN A 113 -17.83 31.23 -0.86
CA GLN A 113 -17.29 31.98 0.27
C GLN A 113 -15.77 31.80 0.35
N GLU A 114 -15.01 32.88 0.53
CA GLU A 114 -13.58 32.80 0.82
C GLU A 114 -13.31 32.43 2.29
N GLN A 115 -12.13 31.88 2.57
CA GLN A 115 -11.71 31.49 3.94
C GLN A 115 -11.50 32.72 4.86
N SER A 116 -11.19 33.88 4.26
CA SER A 116 -11.07 35.15 4.98
C SER A 116 -12.46 35.79 5.13
N PRO A 117 -12.80 36.35 6.31
CA PRO A 117 -14.10 36.98 6.51
C PRO A 117 -14.30 38.15 5.54
N GLY A 118 -15.39 38.13 4.76
CA GLY A 118 -15.90 39.32 4.06
C GLY A 118 -15.95 39.30 2.52
N ARG A 119 -15.49 38.24 1.84
CA ARG A 119 -15.57 38.15 0.37
C ARG A 119 -16.33 36.90 -0.07
N ALA A 120 -17.50 37.11 -0.68
CA ALA A 120 -18.33 36.06 -1.27
C ALA A 120 -18.64 36.39 -2.73
N VAL A 121 -18.43 35.42 -3.62
CA VAL A 121 -18.76 35.56 -5.06
C VAL A 121 -20.10 34.89 -5.30
N ARG A 122 -21.10 35.66 -5.73
CA ARG A 122 -22.44 35.17 -6.04
C ARG A 122 -22.51 34.74 -7.50
N ILE A 123 -23.06 33.56 -7.75
CA ILE A 123 -23.13 32.92 -9.06
C ILE A 123 -24.57 32.54 -9.34
N ARG A 124 -25.07 32.87 -10.53
CA ARG A 124 -26.40 32.43 -10.99
C ARG A 124 -26.31 30.99 -11.46
N ILE A 125 -27.21 30.13 -10.97
CA ILE A 125 -27.31 28.72 -11.40
C ILE A 125 -28.33 28.66 -12.53
N ASP A 126 -27.86 29.01 -13.72
CA ASP A 126 -28.66 29.00 -14.95
C ASP A 126 -28.66 27.62 -15.63
N GLU A 127 -29.38 27.53 -16.75
CA GLU A 127 -29.49 26.31 -17.55
C GLU A 127 -28.12 25.84 -18.09
N THR A 128 -27.18 26.76 -18.31
CA THR A 128 -25.83 26.45 -18.79
C THR A 128 -25.03 25.67 -17.75
N VAL A 129 -25.06 26.13 -16.49
CA VAL A 129 -24.40 25.43 -15.37
C VAL A 129 -25.02 24.05 -15.16
N ARG A 130 -26.36 23.97 -15.23
CA ARG A 130 -27.11 22.71 -15.07
C ARG A 130 -26.75 21.68 -16.13
N ARG A 131 -26.77 22.08 -17.42
CA ARG A 131 -26.38 21.20 -18.52
C ARG A 131 -24.93 20.74 -18.43
N SER A 132 -24.04 21.64 -18.03
CA SER A 132 -22.61 21.32 -17.86
C SER A 132 -22.39 20.28 -16.76
N TRP A 133 -23.12 20.41 -15.64
CA TRP A 133 -23.13 19.42 -14.57
C TRP A 133 -23.71 18.07 -15.03
N GLN A 134 -24.89 18.05 -15.66
CA GLN A 134 -25.52 16.82 -16.16
C GLN A 134 -24.67 16.09 -17.22
N GLN A 135 -23.94 16.84 -18.05
CA GLN A 135 -22.99 16.26 -19.00
C GLN A 135 -21.83 15.60 -18.27
N LEU A 136 -21.25 16.26 -17.27
CA LEU A 136 -20.18 15.70 -16.46
C LEU A 136 -20.66 14.45 -15.72
N GLU A 137 -21.85 14.49 -15.10
CA GLU A 137 -22.43 13.36 -14.40
C GLU A 137 -22.58 12.14 -15.32
N ARG A 138 -23.06 12.34 -16.55
CA ARG A 138 -23.14 11.26 -17.56
C ARG A 138 -21.77 10.68 -17.90
N GLN A 139 -20.74 11.52 -18.03
CA GLN A 139 -19.37 11.06 -18.28
C GLN A 139 -18.81 10.25 -17.11
N ILE A 140 -19.03 10.71 -15.88
CA ILE A 140 -18.63 9.96 -14.66
C ILE A 140 -19.28 8.57 -14.67
N ARG A 141 -20.59 8.51 -14.93
CA ARG A 141 -21.35 7.26 -14.97
C ARG A 141 -20.88 6.33 -16.10
N ALA A 142 -20.61 6.87 -17.29
CA ALA A 142 -20.11 6.10 -18.42
C ALA A 142 -18.75 5.46 -18.12
N VAL A 143 -17.79 6.23 -17.57
CA VAL A 143 -16.46 5.71 -17.20
C VAL A 143 -16.55 4.58 -16.18
N ILE A 144 -17.44 4.71 -15.19
CA ILE A 144 -17.64 3.67 -14.17
C ILE A 144 -18.30 2.42 -14.75
N GLN A 145 -19.27 2.58 -15.66
CA GLN A 145 -19.98 1.48 -16.31
C GLN A 145 -19.11 0.72 -17.32
N GLU A 146 -18.33 1.45 -18.12
CA GLU A 146 -17.46 0.88 -19.14
C GLU A 146 -16.21 0.22 -18.55
N GLY A 147 -15.80 0.62 -17.34
CA GLY A 147 -14.64 0.07 -16.63
C GLY A 147 -13.30 0.32 -17.34
N ARG A 148 -13.29 1.14 -18.40
CA ARG A 148 -12.10 1.54 -19.15
C ARG A 148 -11.65 2.91 -18.65
N ILE A 149 -10.37 3.01 -18.29
CA ILE A 149 -9.72 4.26 -17.89
C ILE A 149 -9.45 5.07 -19.18
N PRO A 150 -10.04 6.26 -19.36
CA PRO A 150 -9.77 7.08 -20.55
C PRO A 150 -8.31 7.56 -20.60
N GLU A 151 -7.78 7.74 -21.81
CA GLU A 151 -6.38 8.14 -22.01
C GLU A 151 -6.07 9.53 -21.43
N PRO A 152 -4.90 9.72 -20.81
CA PRO A 152 -4.47 11.02 -20.31
C PRO A 152 -4.24 12.01 -21.46
N ARG A 153 -4.66 13.27 -21.26
CA ARG A 153 -4.43 14.32 -22.26
C ARG A 153 -2.94 14.66 -22.33
N ALA A 154 -2.37 14.58 -23.52
CA ALA A 154 -0.99 14.96 -23.81
C ALA A 154 -0.83 16.50 -23.88
N ASP A 155 -1.01 17.20 -22.75
CA ASP A 155 -0.67 18.62 -22.67
C ASP A 155 -0.04 19.06 -21.33
N ASP A 156 0.67 20.19 -21.38
CA ASP A 156 1.51 20.75 -20.30
C ASP A 156 0.72 21.23 -19.07
N ARG A 157 -0.61 21.13 -19.06
CA ARG A 157 -1.45 21.69 -17.98
C ARG A 157 -1.35 20.92 -16.67
N CYS A 158 -0.84 19.69 -16.72
CA CYS A 158 -0.60 18.81 -15.58
C CYS A 158 0.58 19.28 -14.71
N LEU A 159 1.48 20.08 -15.29
CA LEU A 159 2.69 20.61 -14.64
C LEU A 159 2.41 21.73 -13.62
N ARG A 160 1.24 22.37 -13.67
CA ARG A 160 0.82 23.48 -12.77
C ARG A 160 -0.50 23.20 -12.07
N CYS A 161 -0.75 21.92 -11.80
CA CYS A 161 -1.98 21.42 -11.20
C CYS A 161 -2.02 21.71 -9.69
N PRO A 162 -3.02 22.42 -9.13
CA PRO A 162 -3.09 22.63 -7.67
C PRO A 162 -3.19 21.33 -6.83
N ARG A 163 -3.62 20.19 -7.40
CA ARG A 163 -3.53 18.86 -6.76
C ARG A 163 -2.40 17.97 -7.30
N GLN A 164 -1.36 18.56 -7.90
CA GLN A 164 -0.17 17.82 -8.35
C GLN A 164 0.43 16.99 -7.21
N ALA A 165 0.37 17.44 -5.96
CA ALA A 165 0.83 16.68 -4.78
C ALA A 165 0.05 15.39 -4.48
N VAL A 166 -1.16 15.23 -5.04
CA VAL A 166 -1.97 13.99 -4.96
C VAL A 166 -1.54 13.01 -6.05
N CYS A 167 -1.12 13.52 -7.21
CA CYS A 167 -0.78 12.74 -8.41
C CYS A 167 0.73 12.50 -8.57
N VAL A 168 1.57 13.30 -7.91
CA VAL A 168 3.03 13.25 -7.93
C VAL A 168 3.50 13.03 -6.48
N PRO A 169 4.23 11.95 -6.18
CA PRO A 169 4.73 11.71 -4.83
C PRO A 169 5.70 12.83 -4.41
N PHE A 170 5.75 13.11 -3.11
CA PHE A 170 6.40 14.24 -2.41
C PHE A 170 7.85 14.65 -2.79
N ASP A 171 8.51 13.99 -3.75
CA ASP A 171 9.92 14.19 -4.12
C ASP A 171 10.19 14.10 -5.65
N ALA A 172 9.31 14.59 -6.53
CA ALA A 172 9.67 14.76 -7.95
C ALA A 172 10.38 16.12 -8.12
N SER A 173 11.65 16.07 -8.53
CA SER A 173 12.49 17.26 -8.67
C SER A 173 12.50 17.83 -10.10
N SER A 174 11.87 17.14 -11.06
CA SER A 174 11.84 17.58 -12.46
C SER A 174 10.56 17.18 -13.20
N GLU A 175 10.26 17.95 -14.26
CA GLU A 175 9.07 17.82 -15.13
C GLU A 175 8.95 16.45 -15.82
N LYS A 176 10.09 15.80 -16.10
CA LYS A 176 10.16 14.46 -16.71
C LYS A 176 9.77 13.33 -15.74
N GLU A 177 10.12 13.46 -14.46
CA GLU A 177 9.80 12.45 -13.43
C GLU A 177 8.29 12.39 -13.12
N ALA A 178 7.55 13.50 -13.29
CA ALA A 178 6.12 13.56 -13.05
C ALA A 178 5.29 12.89 -14.17
N GLN A 179 5.77 12.91 -15.41
CA GLN A 179 5.11 12.29 -16.58
C GLN A 179 5.27 10.76 -16.60
N GLU A 180 6.35 10.21 -16.04
CA GLU A 180 6.60 8.76 -15.98
C GLU A 180 6.01 8.08 -14.72
N ALA A 181 5.62 8.85 -13.68
CA ALA A 181 5.28 8.34 -12.34
C ALA A 181 3.79 8.05 -12.07
N CYS A 182 2.92 7.98 -13.08
CA CYS A 182 1.48 7.84 -12.88
C CYS A 182 1.03 6.39 -12.58
N VAL A 183 1.39 5.83 -11.41
CA VAL A 183 0.84 4.53 -10.95
C VAL A 183 0.68 4.41 -9.43
N GLN A 184 1.14 5.36 -8.62
CA GLN A 184 1.46 5.06 -7.22
C GLN A 184 0.68 5.97 -6.23
N PRO A 185 -0.31 5.45 -5.46
CA PRO A 185 -0.99 6.23 -4.43
C PRO A 185 -0.02 6.70 -3.34
N PRO A 186 -0.32 7.79 -2.61
CA PRO A 186 0.56 8.32 -1.57
C PRO A 186 0.82 7.30 -0.48
N VAL A 187 2.11 7.01 -0.21
CA VAL A 187 2.50 6.30 1.02
C VAL A 187 2.29 7.24 2.18
N ARG A 188 1.30 6.93 3.01
CA ARG A 188 1.30 7.37 4.41
C ARG A 188 2.62 6.94 5.01
N THR A 189 3.34 7.84 5.68
CA THR A 189 4.66 7.55 6.26
C THR A 189 4.57 6.28 7.09
N ALA A 190 4.99 5.16 6.49
CA ALA A 190 4.65 3.83 6.94
C ALA A 190 5.31 3.54 8.29
N ARG A 191 4.53 3.51 9.38
CA ARG A 191 4.98 3.05 10.69
C ARG A 191 4.28 1.76 11.03
N THR A 192 5.05 0.67 11.10
CA THR A 192 4.54 -0.55 11.71
C THR A 192 4.57 -0.37 13.21
N LEU A 193 3.42 -0.43 13.85
CA LEU A 193 3.33 -0.43 15.31
C LEU A 193 3.46 -1.87 15.81
N TYR A 194 4.55 -2.16 16.53
CA TYR A 194 4.69 -3.42 17.27
C TYR A 194 4.22 -3.21 18.70
N VAL A 195 3.38 -4.12 19.17
CA VAL A 195 2.95 -4.16 20.56
C VAL A 195 3.22 -5.57 21.07
N ASP A 196 4.20 -5.71 21.96
CA ASP A 196 4.69 -6.98 22.49
C ASP A 196 4.77 -7.02 24.03
N GLU A 197 4.49 -5.90 24.71
CA GLU A 197 4.42 -5.83 26.17
C GLU A 197 3.20 -6.62 26.69
N VAL A 198 3.44 -7.53 27.64
CA VAL A 198 2.39 -8.37 28.22
C VAL A 198 1.36 -7.52 28.94
N GLY A 199 0.07 -7.73 28.67
CA GLY A 199 -1.01 -6.92 29.25
C GLY A 199 -1.22 -5.57 28.56
N ALA A 200 -0.52 -5.30 27.46
CA ALA A 200 -0.81 -4.15 26.61
C ALA A 200 -2.17 -4.29 25.92
N VAL A 201 -2.85 -3.15 25.81
CA VAL A 201 -4.12 -3.01 25.11
C VAL A 201 -4.06 -1.83 24.15
N VAL A 202 -4.33 -2.09 22.88
CA VAL A 202 -4.46 -1.07 21.82
C VAL A 202 -5.89 -0.55 21.80
N ARG A 203 -6.06 0.75 22.01
CA ARG A 203 -7.33 1.46 22.10
C ARG A 203 -7.41 2.57 21.06
N ARG A 204 -8.63 3.08 20.85
CA ARG A 204 -8.91 4.25 20.00
C ARG A 204 -9.34 5.41 20.88
N GLU A 205 -8.78 6.58 20.61
CA GLU A 205 -9.27 7.87 21.10
C GLU A 205 -9.35 8.83 19.91
N GLY A 206 -10.56 9.20 19.49
CA GLY A 206 -10.75 10.00 18.27
C GLY A 206 -10.19 9.34 17.01
N ARG A 207 -9.19 9.97 16.37
CA ARG A 207 -8.42 9.45 15.22
C ARG A 207 -7.02 8.92 15.62
N GLN A 208 -6.77 8.73 16.91
CA GLN A 208 -5.51 8.26 17.45
C GLN A 208 -5.63 6.82 17.96
N LEU A 209 -4.53 6.09 17.87
CA LEU A 209 -4.31 4.84 18.59
C LEU A 209 -3.61 5.16 19.91
N LEU A 210 -4.02 4.43 20.95
CA LEU A 210 -3.48 4.53 22.29
C LEU A 210 -3.03 3.13 22.72
N VAL A 211 -1.76 2.97 23.07
CA VAL A 211 -1.25 1.75 23.69
C VAL A 211 -1.12 1.99 25.18
N THR A 212 -1.82 1.18 25.96
CA THR A 212 -1.79 1.28 27.42
C THR A 212 -1.49 -0.07 28.02
N VAL A 213 -0.84 -0.09 29.18
CA VAL A 213 -0.55 -1.31 29.93
C VAL A 213 -1.17 -1.18 31.31
N SER A 214 -1.77 -2.26 31.80
CA SER A 214 -2.28 -2.31 33.16
C SER A 214 -1.33 -3.10 34.05
N THR A 215 -0.79 -2.43 35.06
CA THR A 215 0.06 -3.03 36.10
C THR A 215 -0.55 -2.68 37.45
N ASN A 216 -0.82 -3.69 38.29
CA ASN A 216 -1.38 -3.51 39.63
C ASN A 216 -2.66 -2.65 39.68
N GLY A 217 -3.57 -2.82 38.72
CA GLY A 217 -4.82 -2.06 38.65
C GLY A 217 -4.68 -0.62 38.14
N GLN A 218 -3.46 -0.10 38.01
CA GLN A 218 -3.21 1.22 37.42
C GLN A 218 -2.97 1.08 35.91
N ARG A 219 -3.60 1.96 35.13
CA ARG A 219 -3.46 2.00 33.67
C ARG A 219 -2.46 3.09 33.31
N ALA A 220 -1.34 2.70 32.72
CA ALA A 220 -0.35 3.63 32.19
C ALA A 220 -0.45 3.72 30.67
N GLU A 221 -0.47 4.94 30.14
CA GLU A 221 -0.27 5.19 28.71
C GLU A 221 1.21 4.98 28.36
N ARG A 222 1.46 4.17 27.33
CA ARG A 222 2.80 3.93 26.80
C ARG A 222 3.06 4.71 25.53
N LEU A 223 2.04 4.81 24.68
CA LEU A 223 2.17 5.42 23.36
C LEU A 223 0.84 5.97 22.87
N ARG A 224 0.89 7.14 22.25
CA ARG A 224 -0.22 7.78 21.55
C ARG A 224 0.24 8.25 20.19
N LEU A 225 -0.48 7.88 19.14
CA LEU A 225 -0.13 8.24 17.77
C LEU A 225 -1.35 8.28 16.84
N PRO A 226 -1.37 9.18 15.84
CA PRO A 226 -2.43 9.20 14.84
C PRO A 226 -2.51 7.87 14.08
N ALA A 227 -3.71 7.30 13.94
CA ALA A 227 -3.92 6.05 13.21
C ALA A 227 -3.53 6.17 11.72
N LEU A 228 -3.63 7.37 11.16
CA LEU A 228 -3.20 7.68 9.79
C LEU A 228 -1.71 7.38 9.53
N LEU A 229 -0.87 7.38 10.56
CA LEU A 229 0.56 7.08 10.42
C LEU A 229 0.87 5.59 10.44
N ILE A 230 -0.13 4.73 10.69
CA ILE A 230 0.05 3.29 10.87
C ILE A 230 -0.40 2.54 9.61
N ASP A 231 0.56 1.91 8.94
CA ASP A 231 0.33 1.04 7.78
C ASP A 231 0.10 -0.42 8.19
N GLN A 232 0.65 -0.81 9.34
CA GLN A 232 0.52 -2.15 9.89
C GLN A 232 0.62 -2.13 11.42
N LEU A 233 -0.24 -2.91 12.08
CA LEU A 233 -0.20 -3.19 13.51
C LEU A 233 0.22 -4.65 13.71
N VAL A 234 1.26 -4.90 14.49
CA VAL A 234 1.72 -6.25 14.84
C VAL A 234 1.54 -6.46 16.34
N LEU A 235 0.68 -7.40 16.70
CA LEU A 235 0.38 -7.80 18.07
C LEU A 235 1.13 -9.08 18.38
N VAL A 236 1.97 -9.06 19.42
CA VAL A 236 2.85 -10.18 19.78
C VAL A 236 2.48 -10.74 21.14
N GLY A 237 2.12 -12.03 21.19
CA GLY A 237 1.73 -12.71 22.42
C GLY A 237 0.37 -12.23 22.94
N PRO A 238 0.18 -12.17 24.27
CA PRO A 238 -1.12 -11.87 24.89
C PRO A 238 -1.42 -10.36 24.92
N VAL A 239 -1.42 -9.73 23.75
CA VAL A 239 -1.77 -8.32 23.58
C VAL A 239 -3.20 -8.20 23.08
N GLN A 240 -3.94 -7.24 23.62
CA GLN A 240 -5.34 -7.03 23.27
C GLN A 240 -5.51 -5.80 22.36
N ILE A 241 -6.57 -5.81 21.56
CA ILE A 241 -7.02 -4.66 20.76
C ILE A 241 -8.53 -4.48 20.99
N THR A 242 -8.97 -3.25 21.20
CA THR A 242 -10.41 -2.97 21.32
C THR A 242 -11.09 -2.94 19.97
N THR A 243 -12.37 -3.31 19.93
CA THR A 243 -13.18 -3.30 18.70
C THR A 243 -13.17 -1.94 18.00
N GLN A 244 -13.16 -0.83 18.75
CA GLN A 244 -13.12 0.51 18.20
C GLN A 244 -11.79 0.83 17.48
N ALA A 245 -10.66 0.36 18.03
CA ALA A 245 -9.34 0.50 17.39
C ALA A 245 -9.23 -0.38 16.15
N LEU A 246 -9.70 -1.63 16.25
CA LEU A 246 -9.75 -2.57 15.14
C LEU A 246 -10.55 -2.00 13.95
N ARG A 247 -11.77 -1.50 14.19
CA ARG A 247 -12.60 -0.91 13.13
C ARG A 247 -11.97 0.33 12.49
N LEU A 248 -11.28 1.16 13.28
CA LEU A 248 -10.56 2.32 12.75
C LEU A 248 -9.45 1.88 11.79
N LEU A 249 -8.65 0.90 12.21
CA LEU A 249 -7.52 0.40 11.42
C LEU A 249 -7.99 -0.25 10.10
N LEU A 250 -9.06 -1.04 10.13
CA LEU A 250 -9.62 -1.63 8.91
C LEU A 250 -10.11 -0.58 7.92
N ARG A 251 -10.84 0.44 8.41
CA ARG A 251 -11.30 1.57 7.57
C ARG A 251 -10.17 2.41 7.01
N THR A 252 -9.03 2.45 7.69
CA THR A 252 -7.84 3.17 7.21
C THR A 252 -6.94 2.32 6.32
N ASN A 253 -7.38 1.12 5.94
CA ASN A 253 -6.63 0.14 5.16
C ASN A 253 -5.32 -0.33 5.84
N THR A 254 -5.36 -0.45 7.17
CA THR A 254 -4.21 -0.88 8.01
C THR A 254 -4.32 -2.36 8.34
N ASP A 255 -3.26 -3.12 8.06
CA ASP A 255 -3.21 -4.55 8.39
C ASP A 255 -2.95 -4.81 9.87
N ILE A 256 -3.61 -5.83 10.43
CA ILE A 256 -3.40 -6.27 11.81
C ILE A 256 -2.84 -7.70 11.79
N VAL A 257 -1.64 -7.90 12.29
CA VAL A 257 -0.90 -9.18 12.29
C VAL A 257 -0.77 -9.69 13.71
N TYR A 258 -1.09 -10.97 13.92
CA TYR A 258 -0.94 -11.66 15.20
C TYR A 258 0.26 -12.61 15.15
N LEU A 259 1.19 -12.41 16.08
CA LEU A 259 2.34 -13.29 16.30
C LEU A 259 2.28 -13.90 17.70
N SER A 260 2.69 -15.15 17.84
CA SER A 260 2.96 -15.75 19.16
C SER A 260 4.13 -15.05 19.86
N ARG A 261 4.32 -15.30 21.16
CA ARG A 261 5.52 -14.85 21.92
C ARG A 261 6.85 -15.31 21.29
N SER A 262 6.84 -16.39 20.51
CA SER A 262 8.03 -16.93 19.81
C SER A 262 8.30 -16.25 18.46
N GLY A 263 7.44 -15.32 18.04
CA GLY A 263 7.48 -14.70 16.71
C GLY A 263 6.87 -15.54 15.59
N ARG A 264 6.32 -16.72 15.89
CA ARG A 264 5.51 -17.51 14.95
C ARG A 264 4.25 -16.74 14.57
N PHE A 265 3.95 -16.62 13.28
CA PHE A 265 2.71 -16.06 12.76
C PHE A 265 1.50 -16.92 13.13
N GLU A 266 0.44 -16.30 13.65
CA GLU A 266 -0.78 -16.97 14.11
C GLU A 266 -2.00 -16.58 13.28
N GLY A 267 -2.02 -15.37 12.74
CA GLY A 267 -3.09 -14.92 11.87
C GLY A 267 -2.95 -13.46 11.48
N ARG A 268 -3.83 -13.03 10.58
CA ARG A 268 -3.95 -11.64 10.15
C ARG A 268 -5.40 -11.28 10.00
N LEU A 269 -5.74 -10.07 10.41
CA LEU A 269 -6.99 -9.41 10.05
C LEU A 269 -6.64 -8.28 9.06
N ALA A 270 -7.19 -8.39 7.86
CA ALA A 270 -6.95 -7.46 6.77
C ALA A 270 -8.23 -6.65 6.48
N PRO A 271 -8.09 -5.45 5.90
CA PRO A 271 -9.20 -4.71 5.28
C PRO A 271 -9.93 -5.55 4.22
N GLU A 272 -11.11 -5.09 3.81
CA GLU A 272 -11.90 -5.75 2.77
C GLU A 272 -11.09 -5.91 1.46
N PHE A 273 -11.33 -7.00 0.73
CA PHE A 273 -10.66 -7.24 -0.54
C PHE A 273 -10.92 -6.08 -1.49
N HIS A 274 -9.89 -5.69 -2.24
CA HIS A 274 -10.05 -4.65 -3.26
C HIS A 274 -11.18 -5.05 -4.22
N PRO A 275 -12.10 -4.14 -4.56
CA PRO A 275 -13.26 -4.44 -5.42
C PRO A 275 -12.91 -4.79 -6.88
N HIS A 276 -11.62 -4.97 -7.23
CA HIS A 276 -11.16 -5.17 -8.60
C HIS A 276 -11.37 -6.63 -9.07
N VAL A 277 -12.63 -7.05 -9.19
CA VAL A 277 -13.03 -8.41 -9.59
C VAL A 277 -12.40 -8.81 -10.92
N ALA A 278 -12.35 -7.91 -11.90
CA ALA A 278 -11.75 -8.18 -13.22
C ALA A 278 -10.28 -8.62 -13.15
N LEU A 279 -9.50 -8.04 -12.22
CA LEU A 279 -8.08 -8.40 -12.04
C LEU A 279 -7.96 -9.78 -11.42
N ARG A 280 -8.83 -10.13 -10.48
CA ARG A 280 -8.85 -11.46 -9.87
C ARG A 280 -9.25 -12.52 -10.88
N LEU A 281 -10.25 -12.26 -11.72
CA LEU A 281 -10.63 -13.15 -12.82
C LEU A 281 -9.45 -13.36 -13.79
N ALA A 282 -8.75 -12.28 -14.16
CA ALA A 282 -7.57 -12.38 -15.00
C ALA A 282 -6.42 -13.16 -14.34
N GLN A 283 -6.19 -12.96 -13.04
CA GLN A 283 -5.23 -13.73 -12.26
C GLN A 283 -5.57 -15.22 -12.24
N TYR A 284 -6.84 -15.56 -12.03
CA TYR A 284 -7.29 -16.96 -11.99
C TYR A 284 -7.19 -17.61 -13.37
N ALA A 285 -7.51 -16.87 -14.44
CA ALA A 285 -7.32 -17.33 -15.81
C ALA A 285 -5.82 -17.58 -16.12
N ALA A 286 -4.94 -16.66 -15.74
CA ALA A 286 -3.50 -16.82 -15.93
C ALA A 286 -2.91 -17.96 -15.08
N TYR A 287 -3.49 -18.26 -13.92
CA TYR A 287 -3.10 -19.40 -13.10
C TYR A 287 -3.55 -20.73 -13.74
N ALA A 288 -4.73 -20.75 -14.36
CA ALA A 288 -5.26 -21.92 -15.07
C ALA A 288 -4.53 -22.20 -16.39
N ASP A 289 -3.89 -21.19 -16.98
CA ASP A 289 -3.04 -21.31 -18.17
C ASP A 289 -1.64 -21.85 -17.81
N PRO A 290 -1.29 -23.09 -18.21
CA PRO A 290 -0.01 -23.70 -17.85
C PRO A 290 1.20 -22.95 -18.42
N GLU A 291 1.07 -22.33 -19.59
CA GLU A 291 2.18 -21.62 -20.25
C GLU A 291 2.44 -20.27 -19.56
N LYS A 292 1.38 -19.50 -19.30
CA LYS A 292 1.48 -18.23 -18.54
C LYS A 292 2.00 -18.49 -17.13
N SER A 293 1.47 -19.48 -16.42
CA SER A 293 1.92 -19.83 -15.07
C SER A 293 3.39 -20.25 -15.05
N LEU A 294 3.82 -21.09 -16.00
CA LEU A 294 5.23 -21.50 -16.11
C LEU A 294 6.15 -20.33 -16.46
N SER A 295 5.72 -19.44 -17.35
CA SER A 295 6.46 -18.22 -17.71
C SER A 295 6.70 -17.32 -16.50
N LEU A 296 5.66 -17.03 -15.72
CA LEU A 296 5.76 -16.25 -14.48
C LEU A 296 6.63 -16.96 -13.43
N ALA A 297 6.47 -18.27 -13.24
CA ALA A 297 7.29 -19.05 -12.33
C ALA A 297 8.78 -18.98 -12.67
N ARG A 298 9.15 -19.12 -13.95
CA ARG A 298 10.53 -18.95 -14.42
C ARG A 298 11.05 -17.55 -14.09
N ARG A 299 10.27 -16.50 -14.35
CA ARG A 299 10.64 -15.10 -14.08
C ARG A 299 10.90 -14.84 -12.58
N PHE A 300 10.06 -15.34 -11.67
CA PHE A 300 10.28 -15.20 -10.23
C PHE A 300 11.57 -15.90 -9.77
N VAL A 301 11.82 -17.13 -10.22
CA VAL A 301 13.06 -17.85 -9.88
C VAL A 301 14.29 -17.19 -10.52
N GLN A 302 14.16 -16.68 -11.74
CA GLN A 302 15.23 -15.93 -12.40
C GLN A 302 15.64 -14.71 -11.57
N ALA A 303 14.66 -13.92 -11.10
CA ALA A 303 14.91 -12.76 -10.23
C ALA A 303 15.66 -13.15 -8.95
N LYS A 304 15.25 -14.25 -8.32
CA LYS A 304 15.93 -14.81 -7.15
C LYS A 304 17.39 -15.16 -7.42
N LEU A 305 17.66 -15.92 -8.49
CA LEU A 305 19.01 -16.38 -8.84
C LEU A 305 19.94 -15.20 -9.13
N HIS A 306 19.46 -14.21 -9.90
CA HIS A 306 20.21 -12.99 -10.17
C HIS A 306 20.46 -12.18 -8.89
N GLY A 307 19.46 -12.08 -8.00
CA GLY A 307 19.61 -11.45 -6.70
C GLY A 307 20.67 -12.14 -5.83
N MET A 308 20.66 -13.47 -5.76
CA MET A 308 21.65 -14.26 -5.03
C MET A 308 23.06 -14.04 -5.58
N ALA A 309 23.24 -14.16 -6.90
CA ALA A 309 24.52 -13.92 -7.55
C ALA A 309 25.02 -12.48 -7.34
N THR A 310 24.12 -11.49 -7.40
CA THR A 310 24.43 -10.08 -7.15
C THR A 310 24.91 -9.87 -5.72
N LEU A 311 24.23 -10.46 -4.72
CA LEU A 311 24.65 -10.34 -3.33
C LEU A 311 26.04 -10.95 -3.09
N LEU A 312 26.32 -12.11 -3.68
CA LEU A 312 27.64 -12.75 -3.61
C LEU A 312 28.74 -11.88 -4.24
N ARG A 313 28.46 -11.28 -5.42
CA ARG A 313 29.40 -10.45 -6.17
C ARG A 313 29.69 -9.09 -5.54
N ARG A 314 28.81 -8.56 -4.67
CA ARG A 314 28.99 -7.27 -3.99
C ARG A 314 30.24 -7.22 -3.09
N ARG A 315 30.80 -8.36 -2.68
CA ARG A 315 32.00 -8.44 -1.82
C ARG A 315 33.31 -8.28 -2.61
N ARG A 316 33.66 -7.04 -2.96
CA ARG A 316 34.88 -6.71 -3.73
C ARG A 316 36.20 -6.89 -2.94
N ARG A 317 36.19 -6.65 -1.62
CA ARG A 317 37.36 -6.74 -0.73
C ARG A 317 37.12 -7.80 0.36
N HIS A 318 37.28 -9.08 0.01
CA HIS A 318 37.08 -10.20 0.93
C HIS A 318 37.97 -11.38 0.53
N HIS A 319 38.53 -12.10 1.52
CA HIS A 319 39.40 -13.25 1.27
C HIS A 319 38.69 -14.39 0.52
N ALA A 320 37.40 -14.63 0.81
CA ALA A 320 36.59 -15.64 0.13
C ALA A 320 36.07 -15.19 -1.25
N ARG A 321 36.54 -14.05 -1.80
CA ARG A 321 36.03 -13.52 -3.09
C ARG A 321 36.11 -14.52 -4.25
N PRO A 322 37.20 -15.30 -4.45
CA PRO A 322 37.25 -16.27 -5.55
C PRO A 322 36.11 -17.30 -5.48
N LEU A 323 35.90 -17.89 -4.30
CA LEU A 323 34.82 -18.84 -4.04
C LEU A 323 33.43 -18.20 -4.28
N LEU A 324 33.21 -16.99 -3.78
CA LEU A 324 31.93 -16.28 -3.95
C LEU A 324 31.64 -15.96 -5.44
N GLN A 325 32.66 -15.59 -6.21
CA GLN A 325 32.54 -15.32 -7.65
C GLN A 325 32.26 -16.60 -8.44
N GLN A 326 32.95 -17.69 -8.11
CA GLN A 326 32.72 -19.01 -8.70
C GLN A 326 31.27 -19.46 -8.48
N VAL A 327 30.80 -19.44 -7.23
CA VAL A 327 29.42 -19.83 -6.91
C VAL A 327 28.39 -18.91 -7.57
N ALA A 328 28.65 -17.60 -7.61
CA ALA A 328 27.79 -16.67 -8.34
C ALA A 328 27.71 -16.97 -9.84
N GLY A 329 28.84 -17.36 -10.47
CA GLY A 329 28.86 -17.81 -11.87
C GLY A 329 28.00 -19.04 -12.10
N GLN A 330 28.12 -20.05 -11.25
CA GLN A 330 27.34 -21.28 -11.33
C GLN A 330 25.83 -21.02 -11.12
N ILE A 331 25.46 -20.10 -10.21
CA ILE A 331 24.05 -19.69 -10.00
C ILE A 331 23.48 -19.00 -11.25
N LEU A 332 24.29 -18.21 -11.98
CA LEU A 332 23.85 -17.58 -13.23
C LEU A 332 23.78 -18.56 -14.40
N GLU A 333 24.58 -19.63 -14.38
CA GLU A 333 24.39 -20.76 -15.30
C GLU A 333 23.07 -21.47 -15.03
N ASP A 334 22.73 -21.71 -13.76
CA ASP A 334 21.43 -22.25 -13.39
C ASP A 334 20.28 -21.32 -13.83
N ALA A 335 20.44 -20.00 -13.70
CA ALA A 335 19.45 -19.03 -14.18
C ALA A 335 19.25 -19.09 -15.70
N ARG A 336 20.32 -19.30 -16.47
CA ARG A 336 20.23 -19.47 -17.94
C ARG A 336 19.49 -20.76 -18.33
N ARG A 337 19.47 -21.79 -17.47
CA ARG A 337 18.74 -23.04 -17.73
C ARG A 337 17.23 -22.90 -17.56
N LEU A 338 16.74 -21.89 -16.84
CA LEU A 338 15.30 -21.68 -16.61
C LEU A 338 14.51 -21.47 -17.90
N SER A 339 15.09 -20.85 -18.93
CA SER A 339 14.42 -20.65 -20.23
C SER A 339 14.03 -21.96 -20.92
N ARG A 340 14.71 -23.06 -20.60
CA ARG A 340 14.46 -24.41 -21.14
C ARG A 340 13.67 -25.32 -20.19
N ALA A 341 13.31 -24.84 -19.00
CA ALA A 341 12.65 -25.67 -18.00
C ALA A 341 11.19 -25.94 -18.39
N ALA A 342 10.86 -27.16 -18.81
CA ALA A 342 9.55 -27.49 -19.39
C ALA A 342 8.39 -27.60 -18.39
N SER A 343 8.66 -27.57 -17.07
CA SER A 343 7.61 -27.65 -16.04
C SER A 343 8.00 -26.90 -14.77
N ILE A 344 6.99 -26.63 -13.92
CA ILE A 344 7.19 -25.99 -12.61
C ILE A 344 8.11 -26.85 -11.72
N ASP A 345 8.01 -28.18 -11.79
CA ASP A 345 8.89 -29.08 -11.03
C ASP A 345 10.36 -28.95 -11.42
N VAL A 346 10.65 -28.79 -12.72
CA VAL A 346 12.02 -28.53 -13.20
C VAL A 346 12.51 -27.17 -12.71
N VAL A 347 11.65 -26.15 -12.75
CA VAL A 347 11.96 -24.80 -12.22
C VAL A 347 12.29 -24.87 -10.71
N MET A 348 11.49 -25.58 -9.92
CA MET A 348 11.74 -25.80 -8.49
C MET A 348 13.03 -26.60 -8.24
N GLY A 349 13.34 -27.58 -9.08
CA GLY A 349 14.59 -28.34 -9.00
C GLY A 349 15.83 -27.46 -9.19
N ILE A 350 15.82 -26.60 -10.21
CA ILE A 350 16.89 -25.62 -10.48
C ILE A 350 17.01 -24.63 -9.30
N GLU A 351 15.89 -24.10 -8.82
CA GLU A 351 15.83 -23.22 -7.65
C GLU A 351 16.46 -23.86 -6.41
N GLY A 352 16.14 -25.12 -6.14
CA GLY A 352 16.62 -25.84 -4.96
C GLY A 352 18.13 -26.12 -5.02
N VAL A 353 18.67 -26.49 -6.18
CA VAL A 353 20.12 -26.67 -6.38
C VAL A 353 20.86 -25.35 -6.16
N ALA A 354 20.43 -24.29 -6.80
CA ALA A 354 21.08 -22.99 -6.69
C ALA A 354 20.97 -22.41 -5.27
N THR A 355 19.83 -22.57 -4.60
CA THR A 355 19.62 -22.12 -3.22
C THR A 355 20.51 -22.86 -2.23
N ARG A 356 20.70 -24.19 -2.40
CA ARG A 356 21.66 -24.95 -1.58
C ARG A 356 23.08 -24.44 -1.77
N ARG A 357 23.48 -24.20 -3.03
CA ARG A 357 24.81 -23.65 -3.36
C ARG A 357 25.00 -22.25 -2.76
N TYR A 358 24.01 -21.38 -2.88
CA TYR A 358 24.02 -20.05 -2.28
C TYR A 358 24.22 -20.11 -0.76
N PHE A 359 23.44 -20.94 -0.05
CA PHE A 359 23.57 -21.05 1.40
C PHE A 359 24.86 -21.74 1.86
N SER A 360 25.49 -22.56 1.03
CA SER A 360 26.79 -23.19 1.34
C SER A 360 27.93 -22.18 1.53
N VAL A 361 27.84 -21.00 0.88
CA VAL A 361 28.83 -19.92 0.98
C VAL A 361 28.33 -18.71 1.76
N PHE A 362 27.12 -18.78 2.31
CA PHE A 362 26.47 -17.64 2.96
C PHE A 362 27.19 -17.20 4.24
N GLU A 363 27.82 -18.13 4.98
CA GLU A 363 28.62 -17.79 6.17
C GLU A 363 29.73 -16.78 5.84
N ALA A 364 30.36 -16.89 4.68
CA ALA A 364 31.40 -15.97 4.22
C ALA A 364 30.86 -14.55 3.99
N LEU A 365 29.54 -14.36 3.85
CA LEU A 365 28.91 -13.04 3.78
C LEU A 365 28.68 -12.41 5.16
N LEU A 366 28.62 -13.22 6.22
CA LEU A 366 28.31 -12.78 7.58
C LEU A 366 29.53 -12.18 8.29
N ARG A 367 30.72 -12.68 7.98
CA ARG A 367 31.98 -12.37 8.69
C ARG A 367 32.75 -11.24 8.01
N ARG A 368 33.63 -10.57 8.77
CA ARG A 368 34.65 -9.65 8.20
C ARG A 368 36.02 -10.30 8.10
N ALA A 369 36.34 -11.20 9.03
CA ALA A 369 37.61 -11.92 9.13
C ALA A 369 37.36 -13.37 9.60
N LYS A 370 38.41 -14.10 9.99
CA LYS A 370 38.33 -15.46 10.59
C LYS A 370 37.74 -15.41 12.03
N GLU A 371 36.56 -14.83 12.21
CA GLU A 371 35.85 -14.71 13.52
C GLU A 371 35.04 -15.97 13.83
N GLU A 372 35.13 -16.60 15.00
CA GLU A 372 34.41 -17.87 15.25
C GLU A 372 32.87 -17.80 15.20
N TRP A 373 32.29 -16.59 15.28
CA TRP A 373 30.84 -16.38 15.29
C TRP A 373 30.39 -15.34 14.26
N PRO A 374 29.22 -15.52 13.61
CA PRO A 374 28.31 -16.65 13.71
C PRO A 374 28.74 -17.87 12.88
N THR A 375 28.37 -19.07 13.32
CA THR A 375 28.47 -20.31 12.52
C THR A 375 27.18 -20.52 11.73
N PHE A 376 27.31 -20.97 10.48
CA PHE A 376 26.17 -21.22 9.60
C PHE A 376 26.45 -22.39 8.65
N SER A 377 25.90 -23.56 8.98
CA SER A 377 26.05 -24.79 8.19
C SER A 377 25.03 -24.95 7.05
N GLY A 378 24.15 -23.96 6.85
CA GLY A 378 23.12 -23.95 5.81
C GLY A 378 21.73 -23.62 6.34
N ARG A 379 20.77 -23.46 5.42
CA ARG A 379 19.40 -23.04 5.76
C ARG A 379 18.59 -24.16 6.40
N LYS A 380 18.24 -24.02 7.68
CA LYS A 380 17.33 -24.90 8.44
C LYS A 380 16.18 -24.07 9.00
N ARG A 381 14.94 -24.36 8.56
CA ARG A 381 13.78 -23.50 8.82
C ARG A 381 12.95 -23.91 10.04
N ARG A 382 12.75 -25.21 10.24
CA ARG A 382 11.76 -25.74 11.21
C ARG A 382 12.31 -26.97 11.93
N PRO A 383 12.88 -26.81 13.14
CA PRO A 383 13.18 -25.54 13.83
C PRO A 383 14.45 -24.85 13.30
N PRO A 384 14.62 -23.53 13.52
CA PRO A 384 15.91 -22.87 13.34
C PRO A 384 16.93 -23.41 14.34
N THR A 385 18.09 -23.84 13.86
CA THR A 385 19.12 -24.51 14.66
C THR A 385 20.20 -23.57 15.20
N ASP A 386 20.26 -22.35 14.69
CA ASP A 386 21.31 -21.39 14.97
C ASP A 386 20.79 -19.94 14.87
N PRO A 387 21.53 -18.97 15.42
CA PRO A 387 21.19 -17.56 15.38
C PRO A 387 20.86 -17.00 13.98
N VAL A 388 21.61 -17.41 12.96
CA VAL A 388 21.43 -16.90 11.59
C VAL A 388 20.13 -17.39 10.99
N ASN A 389 19.83 -18.69 11.15
CA ASN A 389 18.56 -19.28 10.74
C ASN A 389 17.37 -18.66 11.48
N ALA A 390 17.52 -18.33 12.77
CA ALA A 390 16.49 -17.62 13.53
C ALA A 390 16.23 -16.22 12.96
N THR A 391 17.29 -15.44 12.70
CA THR A 391 17.18 -14.09 12.13
C THR A 391 16.63 -14.11 10.71
N LEU A 392 17.10 -14.99 9.83
CA LEU A 392 16.57 -15.15 8.47
C LEU A 392 15.08 -15.47 8.49
N SER A 393 14.66 -16.41 9.34
CA SER A 393 13.24 -16.79 9.45
C SER A 393 12.39 -15.62 9.93
N TYR A 394 12.89 -14.84 10.90
CA TYR A 394 12.18 -13.67 11.40
C TYR A 394 12.04 -12.59 10.31
N VAL A 395 13.12 -12.21 9.64
CA VAL A 395 13.11 -11.19 8.57
C VAL A 395 12.28 -11.65 7.36
N TYR A 396 12.30 -12.94 7.03
CA TYR A 396 11.45 -13.50 5.98
C TYR A 396 9.96 -13.38 6.29
N THR A 397 9.56 -13.56 7.55
CA THR A 397 8.17 -13.33 7.99
C THR A 397 7.77 -11.86 7.83
N LEU A 398 8.66 -10.92 8.17
CA LEU A 398 8.41 -9.49 8.00
C LEU A 398 8.25 -9.11 6.53
N LEU A 399 9.17 -9.56 5.68
CA LEU A 399 9.12 -9.33 4.24
C LEU A 399 7.86 -9.95 3.61
N LEU A 400 7.50 -11.18 3.99
CA LEU A 400 6.29 -11.83 3.51
C LEU A 400 5.05 -11.01 3.87
N SER A 401 4.95 -10.55 5.13
CA SER A 401 3.84 -9.71 5.58
C SER A 401 3.67 -8.46 4.69
N ASN A 402 4.77 -7.74 4.42
CA ASN A 402 4.75 -6.57 3.54
C ASN A 402 4.33 -6.90 2.10
N LEU A 403 4.71 -8.06 1.57
CA LEU A 403 4.31 -8.47 0.21
C LEU A 403 2.86 -8.94 0.13
N VAL A 404 2.32 -9.58 1.17
CA VAL A 404 0.87 -9.87 1.22
C VAL A 404 0.08 -8.57 1.22
N THR A 405 0.52 -7.56 1.98
CA THR A 405 -0.07 -6.20 1.94
C THR A 405 0.04 -5.60 0.54
N ALA A 406 1.22 -5.69 -0.11
CA ALA A 406 1.42 -5.17 -1.45
C ALA A 406 0.48 -5.81 -2.49
N CYS A 407 0.33 -7.15 -2.47
CA CYS A 407 -0.63 -7.85 -3.32
C CYS A 407 -2.06 -7.35 -3.10
N ALA A 408 -2.50 -7.29 -1.83
CA ALA A 408 -3.86 -6.86 -1.49
C ALA A 408 -4.13 -5.41 -1.95
N VAL A 409 -3.18 -4.50 -1.72
CA VAL A 409 -3.27 -3.09 -2.16
C VAL A 409 -3.26 -2.94 -3.68
N ALA A 410 -2.58 -3.84 -4.40
CA ALA A 410 -2.61 -3.89 -5.86
C ALA A 410 -3.89 -4.53 -6.42
N GLY A 411 -4.75 -5.09 -5.56
CA GLY A 411 -5.98 -5.78 -5.96
C GLY A 411 -5.81 -7.24 -6.37
N LEU A 412 -4.61 -7.82 -6.14
CA LEU A 412 -4.32 -9.22 -6.39
C LEU A 412 -4.79 -10.10 -5.23
N ASP A 413 -5.15 -11.34 -5.53
CA ASP A 413 -5.33 -12.38 -4.52
C ASP A 413 -3.96 -12.90 -4.05
N PRO A 414 -3.56 -12.67 -2.79
CA PRO A 414 -2.24 -13.07 -2.31
C PRO A 414 -2.03 -14.60 -2.24
N TYR A 415 -3.10 -15.39 -2.33
CA TYR A 415 -3.08 -16.85 -2.16
C TYR A 415 -2.98 -17.64 -3.45
N ILE A 416 -3.15 -17.00 -4.61
CA ILE A 416 -3.01 -17.65 -5.93
C ILE A 416 -1.66 -17.30 -6.56
N GLY A 417 -0.67 -18.16 -6.33
CA GLY A 417 0.68 -18.06 -6.89
C GLY A 417 0.87 -18.93 -8.13
N PHE A 418 1.88 -18.59 -8.92
CA PHE A 418 2.27 -19.24 -10.17
C PHE A 418 3.46 -20.21 -10.01
N LEU A 419 4.32 -19.99 -9.02
CA LEU A 419 5.44 -20.89 -8.68
C LEU A 419 5.06 -21.80 -7.50
N HIS A 420 4.52 -21.24 -6.43
CA HIS A 420 4.10 -22.02 -5.28
C HIS A 420 2.66 -22.49 -5.42
N ALA A 421 2.43 -23.80 -5.31
CA ALA A 421 1.09 -24.35 -5.31
C ALA A 421 0.22 -23.75 -4.17
N PRO A 422 -1.05 -23.40 -4.43
CA PRO A 422 -1.99 -22.98 -3.40
C PRO A 422 -2.14 -24.07 -2.34
N ARG A 423 -1.99 -23.69 -1.07
CA ARG A 423 -2.24 -24.56 0.09
C ARG A 423 -2.99 -23.74 1.12
N TYR A 424 -3.82 -24.40 1.94
CA TYR A 424 -4.59 -23.74 2.98
C TYR A 424 -3.72 -22.80 3.83
N GLY A 425 -4.10 -21.53 3.91
CA GLY A 425 -3.40 -20.49 4.68
C GLY A 425 -2.03 -20.06 4.15
N ARG A 426 -1.58 -20.54 2.98
CA ARG A 426 -0.29 -20.16 2.38
C ARG A 426 -0.49 -19.05 1.33
N PRO A 427 0.00 -17.82 1.56
CA PRO A 427 -0.08 -16.74 0.58
C PRO A 427 0.91 -16.98 -0.56
N ALA A 428 0.55 -17.86 -1.49
CA ALA A 428 1.45 -18.36 -2.53
C ALA A 428 1.98 -17.26 -3.44
N LEU A 429 1.14 -16.32 -3.88
CA LEU A 429 1.59 -15.21 -4.72
C LEU A 429 2.59 -14.30 -4.01
N ALA A 430 2.32 -13.99 -2.75
CA ALA A 430 3.23 -13.16 -1.97
C ALA A 430 4.58 -13.86 -1.80
N LEU A 431 4.60 -15.19 -1.66
CA LEU A 431 5.83 -15.98 -1.64
C LEU A 431 6.57 -15.97 -2.97
N ASP A 432 5.84 -15.95 -4.10
CA ASP A 432 6.43 -15.88 -5.44
C ASP A 432 7.12 -14.53 -5.67
N LEU A 433 6.43 -13.41 -5.42
CA LEU A 433 7.01 -12.07 -5.46
C LEU A 433 8.22 -11.96 -4.53
N MET A 434 8.13 -12.58 -3.35
CA MET A 434 9.21 -12.57 -2.35
C MET A 434 10.51 -13.17 -2.86
N GLU A 435 10.48 -14.09 -3.82
CA GLU A 435 11.70 -14.76 -4.31
C GLU A 435 12.71 -13.75 -4.86
N GLY A 436 12.27 -12.72 -5.59
CA GLY A 436 13.16 -11.64 -6.07
C GLY A 436 13.74 -10.78 -4.93
N PHE A 437 12.95 -10.52 -3.89
CA PHE A 437 13.33 -9.63 -2.80
C PHE A 437 14.18 -10.28 -1.70
N ARG A 438 14.16 -11.61 -1.57
CA ARG A 438 14.91 -12.32 -0.51
C ARG A 438 16.40 -11.93 -0.49
N PRO A 439 17.16 -12.03 -1.59
CA PRO A 439 18.58 -11.70 -1.56
C PRO A 439 18.84 -10.21 -1.38
N ALA A 440 18.05 -9.37 -2.08
CA ALA A 440 18.29 -7.93 -2.17
C ALA A 440 17.92 -7.18 -0.89
N VAL A 441 16.91 -7.65 -0.15
CA VAL A 441 16.35 -6.99 1.03
C VAL A 441 16.64 -7.79 2.30
N ALA A 442 16.10 -9.00 2.39
CA ALA A 442 16.13 -9.76 3.64
C ALA A 442 17.54 -10.27 3.97
N ASP A 443 18.16 -11.00 3.04
CA ASP A 443 19.49 -11.59 3.25
C ASP A 443 20.55 -10.49 3.40
N ALA A 444 20.46 -9.44 2.57
CA ALA A 444 21.34 -8.27 2.68
C ALA A 444 21.28 -7.61 4.06
N LEU A 445 20.08 -7.46 4.64
CA LEU A 445 19.90 -6.94 6.00
C LEU A 445 20.50 -7.88 7.04
N VAL A 446 20.25 -9.19 6.94
CA VAL A 446 20.81 -10.18 7.87
C VAL A 446 22.33 -10.16 7.82
N CYS A 447 22.94 -10.21 6.63
CA CYS A 447 24.38 -10.09 6.47
C CYS A 447 24.91 -8.78 7.09
N GLN A 448 24.19 -7.67 6.92
CA GLN A 448 24.56 -6.39 7.52
C GLN A 448 24.54 -6.46 9.07
N LEU A 449 23.50 -7.03 9.67
CA LEU A 449 23.32 -7.10 11.12
C LEU A 449 24.43 -7.90 11.81
N PHE A 450 24.78 -9.07 11.27
CA PHE A 450 25.86 -9.90 11.81
C PHE A 450 27.23 -9.26 11.57
N ARG A 451 27.48 -8.76 10.35
CA ARG A 451 28.76 -8.12 9.99
C ARG A 451 29.08 -6.87 10.79
N GLN A 452 28.05 -6.10 11.15
CA GLN A 452 28.18 -4.90 11.98
C GLN A 452 28.16 -5.23 13.48
N ARG A 453 28.13 -6.52 13.86
CA ARG A 453 28.02 -6.99 15.24
C ARG A 453 26.86 -6.36 16.02
N ARG A 454 25.79 -5.97 15.30
CA ARG A 454 24.54 -5.50 15.92
C ARG A 454 23.80 -6.64 16.60
N LEU A 455 23.96 -7.85 16.07
CA LEU A 455 23.54 -9.09 16.73
C LEU A 455 24.74 -9.75 17.40
N GLN A 456 24.51 -10.36 18.56
CA GLN A 456 25.51 -11.01 19.42
C GLN A 456 24.87 -12.26 20.04
N PRO A 457 25.66 -13.22 20.56
CA PRO A 457 25.12 -14.43 21.18
C PRO A 457 24.05 -14.16 22.27
N THR A 458 24.21 -13.10 23.04
CA THR A 458 23.29 -12.65 24.11
C THR A 458 21.91 -12.20 23.61
N HIS A 459 21.72 -12.01 22.30
CA HIS A 459 20.44 -11.65 21.68
C HIS A 459 19.59 -12.87 21.29
N PHE A 460 20.08 -14.07 21.59
CA PHE A 460 19.43 -15.33 21.27
C PHE A 460 19.21 -16.17 22.51
N GLU A 461 18.21 -17.02 22.44
CA GLU A 461 17.89 -17.99 23.47
C GLU A 461 17.71 -19.36 22.83
N LYS A 462 18.31 -20.38 23.43
CA LYS A 462 18.09 -21.78 23.05
C LYS A 462 16.84 -22.26 23.78
N ARG A 463 15.83 -22.67 23.01
CA ARG A 463 14.60 -23.27 23.54
C ARG A 463 14.35 -24.52 22.72
N PRO A 464 14.44 -25.74 23.28
CA PRO A 464 14.15 -26.96 22.52
C PRO A 464 12.80 -26.82 21.78
N PRO A 465 12.76 -27.09 20.45
CA PRO A 465 13.78 -27.77 19.65
C PRO A 465 14.73 -26.83 18.85
N GLY A 466 14.80 -25.52 19.12
CA GLY A 466 15.56 -24.57 18.30
C GLY A 466 16.20 -23.37 19.01
N VAL A 467 16.64 -22.41 18.20
CA VAL A 467 17.23 -21.12 18.63
C VAL A 467 16.31 -19.99 18.20
N TYR A 468 16.04 -19.06 19.11
CA TYR A 468 15.10 -17.95 18.89
C TYR A 468 15.74 -16.62 19.26
N LEU A 469 15.23 -15.53 18.68
CA LEU A 469 15.56 -14.17 19.10
C LEU A 469 14.85 -13.88 20.43
N ASN A 470 15.61 -13.48 21.45
CA ASN A 470 15.02 -12.93 22.66
C ASN A 470 14.50 -11.50 22.41
N GLU A 471 13.87 -10.88 23.41
CA GLU A 471 13.25 -9.56 23.29
C GLU A 471 14.21 -8.47 22.78
N ARG A 472 15.43 -8.41 23.35
CA ARG A 472 16.47 -7.47 22.90
C ARG A 472 16.88 -7.73 21.45
N GLY A 473 17.07 -9.00 21.07
CA GLY A 473 17.37 -9.38 19.69
C GLY A 473 16.28 -8.99 18.72
N ARG A 474 15.01 -9.22 19.06
CA ARG A 474 13.85 -8.83 18.23
C ARG A 474 13.81 -7.33 18.03
N ALA A 475 13.97 -6.53 19.09
CA ALA A 475 13.95 -5.07 19.00
C ALA A 475 15.06 -4.53 18.07
N ILE A 476 16.26 -5.10 18.11
CA ILE A 476 17.37 -4.73 17.21
C ILE A 476 17.03 -5.03 15.75
N VAL A 477 16.53 -6.23 15.47
CA VAL A 477 16.16 -6.64 14.10
C VAL A 477 15.00 -5.79 13.58
N LEU A 478 13.98 -5.53 14.40
CA LEU A 478 12.83 -4.70 14.03
C LEU A 478 13.23 -3.28 13.71
N ARG A 479 14.04 -2.63 14.56
CA ARG A 479 14.54 -1.27 14.30
C ARG A 479 15.32 -1.22 13.00
N ALA A 480 16.18 -2.21 12.75
CA ALA A 480 16.95 -2.29 11.53
C ALA A 480 16.07 -2.55 10.30
N TRP A 481 15.04 -3.40 10.40
CA TRP A 481 14.07 -3.63 9.34
C TRP A 481 13.30 -2.35 8.97
N GLN A 482 12.83 -1.60 9.97
CA GLN A 482 12.12 -0.34 9.76
C GLN A 482 12.98 0.69 9.01
N GLN A 483 14.24 0.85 9.41
CA GLN A 483 15.19 1.71 8.69
C GLN A 483 15.49 1.18 7.30
N HIS A 484 15.67 -0.13 7.16
CA HIS A 484 16.01 -0.76 5.89
C HIS A 484 14.88 -0.59 4.86
N ARG A 485 13.62 -0.82 5.25
CA ARG A 485 12.47 -0.73 4.33
C ARG A 485 12.19 0.70 3.85
N GLN A 486 12.64 1.71 4.60
CA GLN A 486 12.52 3.13 4.21
C GLN A 486 13.63 3.59 3.26
N ARG A 487 14.72 2.81 3.13
CA ARG A 487 15.83 3.16 2.23
C ARG A 487 15.33 3.26 0.78
N ARG A 488 15.64 4.38 0.13
CA ARG A 488 15.33 4.60 -1.29
C ARG A 488 16.34 3.89 -2.19
N VAL A 489 15.82 3.17 -3.18
CA VAL A 489 16.56 2.43 -4.20
C VAL A 489 15.96 2.77 -5.55
N TYR A 490 16.80 2.85 -6.59
CA TYR A 490 16.32 3.12 -7.95
C TYR A 490 15.48 1.93 -8.47
N HIS A 491 14.32 2.23 -9.05
CA HIS A 491 13.44 1.26 -9.67
C HIS A 491 13.61 1.35 -11.20
N PRO A 492 14.21 0.34 -11.85
CA PRO A 492 14.66 0.46 -13.23
C PRO A 492 13.53 0.50 -14.27
N VAL A 493 12.33 0.00 -13.94
CA VAL A 493 11.16 0.04 -14.84
C VAL A 493 10.38 1.35 -14.73
N LEU A 494 10.44 2.01 -13.57
CA LEU A 494 9.69 3.24 -13.29
C LEU A 494 10.60 4.48 -13.30
N HIS A 495 11.88 4.28 -13.60
CA HIS A 495 12.92 5.30 -13.65
C HIS A 495 13.02 6.25 -12.44
N GLN A 496 12.57 5.83 -11.25
CA GLN A 496 12.51 6.66 -10.05
C GLN A 496 13.06 5.98 -8.79
N LYS A 497 13.44 6.77 -7.78
CA LYS A 497 13.89 6.26 -6.47
C LYS A 497 12.71 5.98 -5.54
N LEU A 498 12.51 4.70 -5.22
CA LEU A 498 11.44 4.21 -4.35
C LEU A 498 11.99 3.66 -3.03
N SER A 499 11.28 3.87 -1.91
CA SER A 499 11.53 3.07 -0.71
C SER A 499 11.23 1.60 -1.00
N TRP A 500 11.82 0.65 -0.28
CA TRP A 500 11.50 -0.77 -0.48
C TRP A 500 10.00 -1.05 -0.30
N VAL A 501 9.34 -0.35 0.62
CA VAL A 501 7.86 -0.47 0.79
C VAL A 501 7.13 -0.11 -0.51
N ARG A 502 7.50 1.01 -1.16
CA ARG A 502 6.96 1.37 -2.47
C ARG A 502 7.34 0.37 -3.55
N TYR A 503 8.56 -0.15 -3.49
CA TYR A 503 9.07 -1.09 -4.47
C TYR A 503 8.24 -2.38 -4.46
N PHE A 504 7.87 -2.90 -3.29
CA PHE A 504 7.00 -4.07 -3.16
C PHE A 504 5.63 -3.85 -3.81
N GLU A 505 5.02 -2.69 -3.54
CA GLU A 505 3.74 -2.31 -4.13
C GLU A 505 3.86 -2.10 -5.65
N ALA A 506 4.92 -1.44 -6.10
CA ALA A 506 5.19 -1.21 -7.50
C ALA A 506 5.32 -2.53 -8.28
N GLU A 507 6.08 -3.50 -7.74
CA GLU A 507 6.19 -4.83 -8.35
C GLU A 507 4.84 -5.56 -8.40
N ALA A 508 4.05 -5.51 -7.33
CA ALA A 508 2.72 -6.10 -7.34
C ALA A 508 1.80 -5.44 -8.39
N ARG A 509 1.88 -4.11 -8.57
CA ARG A 509 1.10 -3.39 -9.59
C ARG A 509 1.59 -3.68 -11.01
N LEU A 510 2.89 -3.84 -11.22
CA LEU A 510 3.43 -4.24 -12.52
C LEU A 510 2.94 -5.63 -12.91
N LEU A 511 2.91 -6.57 -11.95
CA LEU A 511 2.29 -7.88 -12.17
C LEU A 511 0.79 -7.73 -12.47
N ALA A 512 0.05 -6.94 -11.68
CA ALA A 512 -1.38 -6.72 -11.92
C ALA A 512 -1.66 -6.17 -13.33
N ARG A 513 -0.84 -5.22 -13.80
CA ARG A 513 -0.94 -4.68 -15.16
C ARG A 513 -0.74 -5.76 -16.21
N SER A 514 0.27 -6.61 -16.07
CA SER A 514 0.53 -7.71 -17.03
C SER A 514 -0.58 -8.75 -17.08
N LEU A 515 -1.36 -8.90 -16.01
CA LEU A 515 -2.48 -9.83 -15.97
C LEU A 515 -3.69 -9.26 -16.70
N LEU A 516 -3.88 -7.94 -16.67
CA LEU A 516 -5.00 -7.26 -17.33
C LEU A 516 -4.73 -6.96 -18.81
N ASP A 517 -3.48 -6.67 -19.16
CA ASP A 517 -3.07 -6.28 -20.50
C ASP A 517 -2.14 -7.35 -21.09
N GLU A 518 -2.67 -8.14 -22.03
CA GLU A 518 -1.93 -9.24 -22.66
C GLU A 518 -0.73 -8.76 -23.49
N GLN A 519 -0.65 -7.46 -23.82
CA GLN A 519 0.49 -6.90 -24.55
C GLN A 519 1.67 -6.56 -23.64
N VAL A 520 1.48 -6.58 -22.32
CA VAL A 520 2.50 -6.20 -21.34
C VAL A 520 2.98 -7.44 -20.60
N ASP A 521 4.19 -7.88 -20.92
CA ASP A 521 4.85 -8.92 -20.17
C ASP A 521 5.33 -8.43 -18.79
N TYR A 522 5.07 -9.20 -17.74
CA TYR A 522 5.69 -8.95 -16.44
C TYR A 522 7.17 -9.35 -16.48
N GLU A 523 8.04 -8.39 -16.16
CA GLU A 523 9.46 -8.63 -15.93
C GLU A 523 9.83 -8.09 -14.55
N PRO A 524 10.26 -8.94 -13.60
CA PRO A 524 10.68 -8.49 -12.28
C PRO A 524 11.75 -7.40 -12.39
N SER A 525 11.50 -6.22 -11.83
CA SER A 525 12.42 -5.08 -12.03
C SER A 525 13.81 -5.33 -11.44
N LEU A 526 13.95 -6.22 -10.47
CA LEU A 526 15.25 -6.63 -9.91
C LEU A 526 16.14 -7.42 -10.88
N LEU A 527 15.65 -7.79 -12.07
CA LEU A 527 16.45 -8.33 -13.16
C LEU A 527 17.16 -7.25 -13.98
N LYS A 528 16.64 -6.02 -13.96
CA LYS A 528 17.21 -4.92 -14.74
C LYS A 528 18.40 -4.28 -13.97
N PRO A 529 19.50 -3.97 -14.68
CA PRO A 529 20.76 -3.56 -14.08
C PRO A 529 20.71 -2.24 -13.30
#